data_AF-A0A6V8EC96-F1
#
_entry.id   AF-A0A6V8EC96-F1
#
_cell.length_a   1.000
_cell.length_b   1.000
_cell.length_c   1.000
_cell.angle_alpha   90.00
_cell.angle_beta   90.00
_cell.angle_gamma   90.00
#
_symmetry.space_group_name_H-M   'P 1'
#
loop_
_entity.id
_entity.type
_entity.pdbx_description
1 polymer ?
#
loop_
_entity_poly.entity_id
_entity_poly.type
_entity_poly.pdbx_seq_one_letter_code
_entity_poly.pdbx_strand_id
1 'polypeptide(L)'
;MLGGVMQPLIVYGVPFSQPVRAVLWLLILKKLPFELSLINPGSKGDNGSRNPNYLEKNPSGTIPCIEEPDTGFTLGEAHAIMTYLSRTHKWFDLYPEDERERAKIDAYLHYHHRNVREASLGLVAPKVRKDLDIPELIQENAKRSLSGALTTLENYHLNKHEFLCGDHLTLADIAAYAEIGQVKPAFTNVFDLTPFPRVCAWLKRMEAVDGHDVVHTPLSELGDISKEAPTMEAIKNANVMALKAIKASQSN
;
A
#
# COMPACT_ATOMS: atom_id res chain seq x y z
N MET A 1 -29.94 1.13 24.36
CA MET A 1 -29.53 2.07 23.30
C MET A 1 -29.51 1.29 22.00
N LEU A 2 -30.18 1.80 20.97
CA LEU A 2 -30.46 1.07 19.73
C LEU A 2 -29.16 0.61 19.08
N GLY A 3 -28.95 -0.72 19.04
CA GLY A 3 -27.86 -1.36 18.33
C GLY A 3 -28.10 -1.27 16.83
N GLY A 4 -27.87 -0.10 16.26
CA GLY A 4 -27.80 0.08 14.82
C GLY A 4 -26.65 -0.75 14.28
N VAL A 5 -26.91 -1.50 13.21
CA VAL A 5 -25.85 -2.18 12.44
C VAL A 5 -24.98 -1.08 11.85
N MET A 6 -23.80 -0.86 12.43
CA MET A 6 -22.80 0.08 11.91
C MET A 6 -22.45 -0.35 10.48
N GLN A 7 -22.57 0.57 9.54
CA GLN A 7 -22.26 0.24 8.15
C GLN A 7 -20.76 -0.01 8.00
N PRO A 8 -20.35 -0.95 7.14
CA PRO A 8 -18.92 -1.20 6.92
C PRO A 8 -18.25 0.05 6.34
N LEU A 9 -16.99 0.26 6.72
CA LEU A 9 -16.16 1.32 6.14
C LEU A 9 -16.09 1.13 4.62
N ILE A 10 -16.26 2.19 3.83
CA ILE A 10 -16.03 2.12 2.39
C ILE A 10 -14.58 2.53 2.11
N VAL A 11 -13.86 1.73 1.34
CA VAL A 11 -12.52 2.04 0.83
C VAL A 11 -12.62 2.22 -0.69
N TYR A 12 -12.24 3.39 -1.18
CA TYR A 12 -12.19 3.71 -2.59
C TYR A 12 -10.80 3.45 -3.17
N GLY A 13 -10.70 2.58 -4.17
CA GLY A 13 -9.42 2.30 -4.82
C GLY A 13 -9.42 1.07 -5.72
N VAL A 14 -8.24 0.66 -6.17
CA VAL A 14 -8.02 -0.59 -6.91
C VAL A 14 -7.00 -1.46 -6.18
N PRO A 15 -7.19 -2.79 -6.11
CA PRO A 15 -6.27 -3.69 -5.40
C PRO A 15 -4.81 -3.62 -5.86
N PHE A 16 -4.56 -3.32 -7.14
CA PHE A 16 -3.19 -3.19 -7.65
C PHE A 16 -2.41 -2.01 -7.03
N SER A 17 -3.11 -0.96 -6.59
CA SER A 17 -2.48 0.25 -6.05
C SER A 17 -1.81 -0.02 -4.71
N GLN A 18 -0.53 0.29 -4.60
CA GLN A 18 0.29 0.10 -3.41
C GLN A 18 -0.27 0.80 -2.16
N PRO A 19 -0.61 2.11 -2.18
CA PRO A 19 -1.18 2.77 -1.00
C PRO A 19 -2.57 2.22 -0.64
N VAL A 20 -3.32 1.70 -1.62
CA VAL A 20 -4.58 0.98 -1.34
C VAL A 20 -4.26 -0.32 -0.62
N ARG A 21 -3.31 -1.13 -1.12
CA ARG A 21 -2.88 -2.39 -0.45
C ARG A 21 -2.45 -2.16 0.99
N ALA A 22 -1.74 -1.08 1.30
CA ALA A 22 -1.35 -0.76 2.67
C ALA A 22 -2.57 -0.59 3.61
N VAL A 23 -3.58 0.18 3.18
CA VAL A 23 -4.83 0.35 3.94
C VAL A 23 -5.61 -0.95 4.04
N LEU A 24 -5.77 -1.68 2.93
CA LEU A 24 -6.47 -2.98 2.93
C LEU A 24 -5.79 -3.98 3.85
N TRP A 25 -4.45 -3.98 3.91
CA TRP A 25 -3.70 -4.89 4.76
C TRP A 25 -3.94 -4.59 6.23
N LEU A 26 -3.90 -3.31 6.62
CA LEU A 26 -4.24 -2.91 7.98
C LEU A 26 -5.65 -3.37 8.36
N LEU A 27 -6.64 -3.14 7.48
CA LEU A 27 -8.03 -3.52 7.73
C LEU A 27 -8.20 -5.04 7.89
N ILE A 28 -7.58 -5.84 7.01
CA ILE A 28 -7.62 -7.31 7.08
C ILE A 28 -6.91 -7.81 8.34
N LEU A 29 -5.70 -7.31 8.62
CA LEU A 29 -4.93 -7.68 9.81
C LEU A 29 -5.69 -7.39 11.10
N LYS A 30 -6.48 -6.31 11.11
CA LYS A 30 -7.31 -5.89 12.24
C LYS A 30 -8.73 -6.41 12.22
N LYS A 31 -9.08 -7.21 11.21
CA LYS A 31 -10.40 -7.79 11.02
C LYS A 31 -11.51 -6.75 11.08
N LEU A 32 -11.24 -5.53 10.57
CA LEU A 32 -12.25 -4.48 10.45
C LEU A 32 -12.97 -4.67 9.10
N PRO A 33 -14.28 -4.97 9.09
CA PRO A 33 -15.02 -5.16 7.84
C PRO A 33 -15.07 -3.88 6.99
N PHE A 34 -14.94 -4.02 5.67
CA PHE A 34 -15.00 -2.92 4.73
C PHE A 34 -15.58 -3.33 3.37
N GLU A 35 -16.17 -2.36 2.68
CA GLU A 35 -16.52 -2.46 1.27
C GLU A 35 -15.44 -1.80 0.40
N LEU A 36 -14.91 -2.53 -0.59
CA LEU A 36 -13.98 -1.96 -1.56
C LEU A 36 -14.75 -1.46 -2.79
N SER A 37 -14.88 -0.14 -2.92
CA SER A 37 -15.46 0.54 -4.07
C SER A 37 -14.38 0.87 -5.11
N LEU A 38 -14.54 0.35 -6.33
CA LEU A 38 -13.52 0.46 -7.37
C LEU A 38 -13.45 1.87 -7.94
N ILE A 39 -12.29 2.53 -7.80
CA ILE A 39 -12.01 3.84 -8.39
C ILE A 39 -10.75 3.80 -9.26
N ASN A 40 -10.92 4.04 -10.55
CA ASN A 40 -9.87 4.05 -11.56
C ASN A 40 -9.06 5.35 -11.50
N PRO A 41 -7.76 5.30 -11.15
CA PRO A 41 -6.95 6.49 -10.96
C PRO A 41 -6.72 7.23 -12.28
N GLY A 42 -7.02 8.54 -12.30
CA GLY A 42 -6.86 9.42 -13.46
C GLY A 42 -8.01 9.39 -14.46
N SER A 43 -8.95 8.45 -14.35
CA SER A 43 -10.11 8.36 -15.24
C SER A 43 -11.17 9.42 -14.91
N LYS A 44 -11.89 9.90 -15.93
CA LYS A 44 -13.06 10.79 -15.83
C LYS A 44 -14.41 10.05 -15.85
N GLY A 45 -14.41 8.73 -16.09
CA GLY A 45 -15.64 7.93 -16.13
C GLY A 45 -16.34 7.86 -14.78
N ASP A 46 -17.50 7.18 -14.72
CA ASP A 46 -18.34 7.12 -13.51
C ASP A 46 -17.61 6.54 -12.29
N ASN A 47 -16.70 5.60 -12.51
CA ASN A 47 -15.82 5.03 -11.49
C ASN A 47 -14.41 5.62 -11.51
N GLY A 48 -14.24 6.85 -12.00
CA GLY A 48 -12.94 7.48 -12.18
C GLY A 48 -12.57 8.44 -11.04
N SER A 49 -11.29 8.52 -10.69
CA SER A 49 -10.83 9.43 -9.62
C SER A 49 -10.89 10.92 -9.99
N ARG A 50 -11.27 11.24 -11.23
CA ARG A 50 -11.53 12.61 -11.71
C ARG A 50 -13.02 12.88 -11.93
N ASN A 51 -13.89 11.93 -11.56
CA ASN A 51 -15.33 12.15 -11.55
C ASN A 51 -15.70 13.20 -10.47
N PRO A 52 -16.57 14.19 -10.76
CA PRO A 52 -16.98 15.19 -9.78
C PRO A 52 -17.49 14.59 -8.46
N ASN A 53 -18.29 13.52 -8.50
CA ASN A 53 -18.84 12.87 -7.30
C ASN A 53 -17.74 12.25 -6.42
N TYR A 54 -16.64 11.78 -7.02
CA TYR A 54 -15.49 11.30 -6.26
C TYR A 54 -14.64 12.45 -5.72
N LEU A 55 -14.50 13.54 -6.48
CA LEU A 55 -13.76 14.72 -6.06
C LEU A 55 -14.41 15.44 -4.86
N GLU A 56 -15.72 15.33 -4.69
CA GLU A 56 -16.41 15.77 -3.47
C GLU A 56 -15.96 15.00 -2.22
N LYS A 57 -15.57 13.73 -2.36
CA LYS A 57 -15.06 12.88 -1.28
C LYS A 57 -13.56 13.03 -1.07
N ASN A 58 -12.78 13.12 -2.16
CA ASN A 58 -11.34 13.35 -2.11
C ASN A 58 -10.92 14.37 -3.19
N PRO A 59 -10.77 15.66 -2.84
CA PRO A 59 -10.44 16.72 -3.79
C PRO A 59 -9.12 16.52 -4.55
N SER A 60 -8.17 15.77 -3.98
CA SER A 60 -6.91 15.42 -4.65
C SER A 60 -7.12 14.49 -5.85
N GLY A 61 -8.26 13.80 -5.91
CA GLY A 61 -8.57 12.79 -6.93
C GLY A 61 -7.59 11.62 -6.93
N THR A 62 -7.05 11.30 -5.76
CA THR A 62 -6.11 10.19 -5.51
C THR A 62 -6.84 9.01 -4.85
N ILE A 63 -6.19 7.86 -4.80
CA ILE A 63 -6.63 6.68 -4.06
C ILE A 63 -5.49 6.19 -3.16
N PRO A 64 -5.76 5.60 -1.97
CA PRO A 64 -7.09 5.34 -1.41
C PRO A 64 -7.78 6.60 -0.88
N CYS A 65 -9.10 6.49 -0.72
CA CYS A 65 -9.93 7.33 0.14
C CYS A 65 -10.83 6.40 0.97
N ILE A 66 -11.16 6.75 2.21
CA ILE A 66 -12.17 6.05 3.00
C ILE A 66 -13.42 6.91 3.18
N GLU A 67 -14.54 6.25 3.46
CA GLU A 67 -15.77 6.87 3.91
C GLU A 67 -16.41 6.07 5.03
N GLU A 68 -16.81 6.76 6.09
CA GLU A 68 -17.65 6.23 7.15
C GLU A 68 -19.12 6.57 6.81
N PRO A 69 -19.93 5.59 6.35
CA PRO A 69 -21.27 5.91 5.83
C PRO A 69 -22.21 6.52 6.87
N ASP A 70 -22.01 6.17 8.14
CA ASP A 70 -22.84 6.64 9.25
C ASP A 70 -22.63 8.13 9.56
N THR A 71 -21.43 8.67 9.28
CA THR A 71 -21.07 10.08 9.57
C THR A 71 -20.90 10.91 8.29
N GLY A 72 -20.71 10.27 7.14
CA GLY A 72 -20.28 10.90 5.90
C GLY A 72 -18.83 11.39 5.94
N PHE A 73 -18.06 11.04 6.98
CA PHE A 73 -16.65 11.43 7.09
C PHE A 73 -15.84 10.75 5.99
N THR A 74 -15.02 11.53 5.28
CA THR A 74 -14.13 11.06 4.22
C THR A 74 -12.69 11.45 4.50
N LEU A 75 -11.74 10.58 4.14
CA LEU A 75 -10.32 10.83 4.35
C LEU A 75 -9.49 10.19 3.23
N GLY A 76 -8.73 11.02 2.51
CA GLY A 76 -7.69 10.59 1.58
C GLY A 76 -6.32 10.42 2.27
N GLU A 77 -5.32 10.02 1.50
CA GLU A 77 -3.93 9.75 1.92
C GLU A 77 -3.77 8.51 2.82
N ALA A 78 -3.14 7.46 2.29
CA ALA A 78 -3.03 6.15 2.97
C ALA A 78 -2.41 6.23 4.37
N HIS A 79 -1.37 7.03 4.58
CA HIS A 79 -0.74 7.16 5.90
C HIS A 79 -1.65 7.91 6.89
N ALA A 80 -2.40 8.91 6.42
CA ALA A 80 -3.40 9.59 7.25
C ALA A 80 -4.54 8.64 7.63
N ILE A 81 -5.03 7.86 6.67
CA ILE A 81 -6.04 6.82 6.89
C ILE A 81 -5.56 5.80 7.93
N MET A 82 -4.36 5.22 7.76
CA MET A 82 -3.85 4.18 8.66
C MET A 82 -3.65 4.70 10.10
N THR A 83 -3.11 5.91 10.26
CA THR A 83 -2.91 6.52 11.59
C THR A 83 -4.22 6.99 12.22
N TYR A 84 -5.18 7.48 11.43
CA TYR A 84 -6.54 7.78 11.88
C TYR A 84 -7.24 6.54 12.42
N LEU A 85 -7.33 5.48 11.61
CA LEU A 85 -7.99 4.23 12.01
C LEU A 85 -7.30 3.60 13.23
N SER A 86 -5.97 3.59 13.26
CA SER A 86 -5.24 3.01 14.39
C SER A 86 -5.51 3.76 15.70
N ARG A 87 -5.66 5.10 15.66
CA ARG A 87 -6.03 5.89 16.85
C ARG A 87 -7.49 5.68 17.25
N THR A 88 -8.42 5.75 16.29
CA THR A 88 -9.87 5.60 16.55
C THR A 88 -10.22 4.22 17.10
N HIS A 89 -9.56 3.16 16.59
CA HIS A 89 -9.78 1.78 17.02
C HIS A 89 -8.79 1.27 18.08
N LYS A 90 -7.87 2.11 18.57
CA LYS A 90 -6.86 1.77 19.58
C LYS A 90 -5.94 0.59 19.19
N TRP A 91 -5.50 0.54 17.94
CA TRP A 91 -4.55 -0.46 17.42
C TRP A 91 -3.10 -0.10 17.80
N PHE A 92 -2.86 0.03 19.10
CA PHE A 92 -1.59 0.52 19.65
C PHE A 92 -0.43 -0.47 19.53
N ASP A 93 -0.71 -1.72 19.17
CA ASP A 93 0.31 -2.70 18.80
C ASP A 93 0.99 -2.37 17.46
N LEU A 94 0.33 -1.61 16.56
CA LEU A 94 0.93 -1.14 15.29
C LEU A 94 1.29 0.35 15.30
N TYR A 95 0.62 1.13 16.15
CA TYR A 95 0.80 2.58 16.26
C TYR A 95 0.71 3.01 17.74
N PRO A 96 1.81 2.90 18.50
CA PRO A 96 1.80 3.06 19.96
C PRO A 96 1.27 4.39 20.50
N GLU A 97 0.87 4.37 21.76
CA GLU A 97 0.47 5.58 22.51
C GLU A 97 1.66 6.44 22.93
N ASP A 98 2.84 5.85 23.14
CA ASP A 98 4.04 6.60 23.45
C ASP A 98 4.42 7.52 22.29
N GLU A 99 4.44 8.83 22.58
CA GLU A 99 4.66 9.86 21.55
C GLU A 99 6.05 9.78 20.91
N ARG A 100 7.06 9.23 21.60
CA ARG A 100 8.41 9.11 21.03
C ARG A 100 8.51 7.93 20.08
N GLU A 101 7.88 6.80 20.40
CA GLU A 101 7.75 5.67 19.49
C GLU A 101 6.93 6.05 18.27
N ARG A 102 5.79 6.70 18.49
CA ARG A 102 4.94 7.22 17.41
C ARG A 102 5.69 8.18 16.49
N ALA A 103 6.44 9.13 17.04
CA ALA A 103 7.21 10.09 16.24
C ALA A 103 8.25 9.41 15.32
N LYS A 104 8.81 8.25 15.71
CA LYS A 104 9.70 7.46 14.84
C LYS A 104 8.94 6.81 13.69
N ILE A 105 7.74 6.30 13.96
CA ILE A 105 6.86 5.74 12.92
C ILE A 105 6.45 6.85 11.94
N ASP A 106 5.99 8.00 12.46
CA ASP A 106 5.60 9.15 11.64
C ASP A 106 6.77 9.66 10.80
N ALA A 107 7.98 9.74 11.37
CA ALA A 107 9.19 10.11 10.63
C ALA A 107 9.42 9.19 9.42
N TYR A 108 9.23 7.88 9.58
CA TYR A 108 9.31 6.94 8.46
C TYR A 108 8.17 7.12 7.46
N LEU A 109 6.92 7.25 7.92
CA LEU A 109 5.76 7.45 7.05
C LEU A 109 5.90 8.72 6.20
N HIS A 110 6.46 9.80 6.76
CA HIS A 110 6.77 11.02 6.00
C HIS A 110 7.95 10.84 5.05
N TYR A 111 9.04 10.20 5.52
CA TYR A 111 10.21 9.87 4.69
C TYR A 111 9.82 9.03 3.47
N HIS A 112 8.93 8.07 3.64
CA HIS A 112 8.49 7.13 2.61
C HIS A 112 8.01 7.83 1.33
N HIS A 113 7.26 8.93 1.44
CA HIS A 113 6.62 9.60 0.29
C HIS A 113 7.58 10.06 -0.80
N ARG A 114 8.81 10.46 -0.44
CA ARG A 114 9.81 11.01 -1.38
C ARG A 114 11.02 10.13 -1.59
N ASN A 115 10.99 8.92 -1.02
CA ASN A 115 12.09 7.97 -1.07
C ASN A 115 11.58 6.63 -1.60
N VAL A 116 11.01 5.80 -0.73
CA VAL A 116 10.57 4.44 -1.07
C VAL A 116 9.44 4.44 -2.11
N ARG A 117 8.47 5.35 -1.98
CA ARG A 117 7.29 5.43 -2.86
C ARG A 117 7.61 5.69 -4.33
N GLU A 118 8.72 6.38 -4.61
CA GLU A 118 9.13 6.75 -5.98
C GLU A 118 9.39 5.50 -6.84
N ALA A 119 9.71 4.36 -6.22
CA ALA A 119 9.88 3.07 -6.89
C ALA A 119 8.66 2.67 -7.72
N SER A 120 7.45 2.91 -7.21
CA SER A 120 6.22 2.59 -7.95
C SER A 120 6.08 3.41 -9.22
N LEU A 121 6.38 4.71 -9.16
CA LEU A 121 6.25 5.62 -10.29
C LEU A 121 7.34 5.38 -11.34
N GLY A 122 8.59 5.16 -10.90
CA GLY A 122 9.72 5.08 -11.81
C GLY A 122 10.12 3.67 -12.23
N LEU A 123 9.68 2.61 -11.55
CA LEU A 123 10.09 1.23 -11.89
C LEU A 123 8.92 0.34 -12.30
N VAL A 124 7.77 0.46 -11.63
CA VAL A 124 6.59 -0.38 -11.92
C VAL A 124 5.66 0.28 -12.95
N ALA A 125 5.27 1.53 -12.72
CA ALA A 125 4.36 2.26 -13.62
C ALA A 125 4.82 2.32 -15.09
N PRO A 126 6.11 2.46 -15.44
CA PRO A 126 6.53 2.45 -16.84
C PRO A 126 6.24 1.12 -17.56
N LYS A 127 6.13 0.03 -16.81
CA LYS A 127 5.79 -1.30 -17.34
C LYS A 127 4.27 -1.51 -17.45
N VAL A 128 3.50 -1.04 -16.47
CA VAL A 128 2.05 -1.31 -16.38
C VAL A 128 1.17 -0.18 -16.93
N ARG A 129 1.72 1.02 -17.14
CA ARG A 129 1.04 2.25 -17.57
C ARG A 129 1.87 2.97 -18.62
N LYS A 130 2.08 2.30 -19.76
CA LYS A 130 2.82 2.86 -20.91
C LYS A 130 2.24 4.18 -21.41
N ASP A 131 0.94 4.41 -21.20
CA ASP A 131 0.23 5.64 -21.54
C ASP A 131 0.73 6.87 -20.77
N LEU A 132 1.41 6.70 -19.63
CA LEU A 132 1.95 7.80 -18.84
C LEU A 132 3.26 8.36 -19.39
N ASP A 133 3.92 7.64 -20.31
CA ASP A 133 5.19 8.04 -20.94
C ASP A 133 6.22 8.63 -19.95
N ILE A 134 6.47 7.88 -18.87
CA ILE A 134 7.31 8.35 -17.75
C ILE A 134 8.75 8.56 -18.24
N PRO A 135 9.30 9.79 -18.16
CA PRO A 135 10.64 10.09 -18.67
C PRO A 135 11.74 9.24 -18.01
N GLU A 136 12.75 8.84 -18.79
CA GLU A 136 13.89 8.04 -18.30
C GLU A 136 14.56 8.64 -17.07
N LEU A 137 14.75 9.97 -17.05
CA LEU A 137 15.30 10.69 -15.91
C LEU A 137 14.51 10.46 -14.60
N ILE A 138 13.18 10.34 -14.68
CA ILE A 138 12.33 10.05 -13.52
C ILE A 138 12.54 8.59 -13.06
N GLN A 139 12.69 7.66 -14.00
CA GLN A 139 12.96 6.25 -13.71
C GLN A 139 14.32 6.08 -13.03
N GLU A 140 15.36 6.74 -13.53
CA GLU A 140 16.70 6.75 -12.94
C GLU A 140 16.71 7.39 -11.54
N ASN A 141 15.99 8.50 -11.36
CA ASN A 141 15.83 9.15 -10.06
C ASN A 141 15.14 8.22 -9.06
N ALA A 142 14.06 7.56 -9.46
CA ALA A 142 13.36 6.58 -8.60
C ALA A 142 14.28 5.43 -8.21
N LYS A 143 15.08 4.90 -9.16
CA LYS A 143 16.08 3.86 -8.87
C LYS A 143 17.10 4.33 -7.83
N ARG A 144 17.64 5.54 -7.98
CA ARG A 144 18.59 6.13 -7.02
C ARG A 144 17.97 6.36 -5.65
N SER A 145 16.77 6.92 -5.59
CA SER A 145 16.04 7.15 -4.34
C SER A 145 15.74 5.85 -3.61
N LEU A 146 15.28 4.82 -4.33
CA LEU A 146 15.04 3.50 -3.74
C LEU A 146 16.36 2.88 -3.22
N SER A 147 17.43 2.88 -4.02
CA SER A 147 18.74 2.36 -3.56
C SER A 147 19.24 3.06 -2.30
N GLY A 148 19.10 4.39 -2.21
CA GLY A 148 19.47 5.17 -1.03
C GLY A 148 18.61 4.84 0.19
N ALA A 149 17.30 4.67 -0.02
CA ALA A 149 16.37 4.25 1.03
C ALA A 149 16.70 2.84 1.55
N LEU A 150 16.89 1.88 0.65
CA LEU A 150 17.26 0.51 1.00
C LEU A 150 18.60 0.45 1.73
N THR A 151 19.59 1.24 1.32
CA THR A 151 20.87 1.37 2.03
C THR A 151 20.67 1.89 3.45
N THR A 152 19.75 2.84 3.64
CA THR A 152 19.41 3.39 4.96
C THR A 152 18.75 2.33 5.83
N LEU A 153 17.74 1.63 5.29
CA LEU A 153 17.04 0.56 6.00
C LEU A 153 17.98 -0.59 6.37
N GLU A 154 18.81 -1.05 5.44
CA GLU A 154 19.80 -2.12 5.63
C GLU A 154 20.79 -1.80 6.75
N ASN A 155 21.34 -0.57 6.76
CA ASN A 155 22.49 -0.23 7.61
C ASN A 155 22.13 0.47 8.92
N TYR A 156 20.92 1.00 9.08
CA TYR A 156 20.59 1.82 10.26
C TYR A 156 19.30 1.41 10.99
N HIS A 157 18.41 0.69 10.31
CA HIS A 157 17.17 0.20 10.91
C HIS A 157 17.27 -1.30 11.17
N LEU A 158 17.36 -2.08 10.10
CA LEU A 158 17.31 -3.55 10.13
C LEU A 158 18.62 -4.21 10.60
N ASN A 159 19.68 -3.42 10.83
CA ASN A 159 20.90 -3.92 11.48
C ASN A 159 20.78 -4.01 13.01
N LYS A 160 19.81 -3.30 13.59
CA LYS A 160 19.57 -3.23 15.04
C LYS A 160 18.27 -3.90 15.44
N HIS A 161 17.32 -3.96 14.51
CA HIS A 161 15.93 -4.29 14.79
C HIS A 161 15.36 -5.29 13.79
N GLU A 162 14.34 -6.03 14.21
CA GLU A 162 13.63 -6.97 13.33
C GLU A 162 12.70 -6.26 12.33
N PHE A 163 12.16 -5.11 12.72
CA PHE A 163 11.25 -4.25 11.95
C PHE A 163 11.81 -2.82 11.82
N LEU A 164 11.15 -1.97 11.03
CA LEU A 164 11.72 -0.67 10.67
C LEU A 164 11.86 0.33 11.83
N CYS A 165 10.95 0.25 12.80
CA CYS A 165 10.87 1.19 13.92
C CYS A 165 11.16 0.54 15.28
N GLY A 166 11.62 -0.70 15.32
CA GLY A 166 11.89 -1.46 16.54
C GLY A 166 11.71 -2.96 16.33
N ASP A 167 11.47 -3.69 17.41
CA ASP A 167 11.40 -5.16 17.39
C ASP A 167 9.95 -5.68 17.21
N HIS A 168 9.01 -4.79 16.90
CA HIS A 168 7.61 -5.11 16.66
C HIS A 168 7.13 -4.51 15.34
N LEU A 169 6.17 -5.19 14.71
CA LEU A 169 5.50 -4.74 13.50
C LEU A 169 4.80 -3.39 13.75
N THR A 170 4.97 -2.43 12.85
CA THR A 170 4.29 -1.13 12.93
C THR A 170 3.66 -0.73 11.60
N LEU A 171 2.92 0.38 11.59
CA LEU A 171 2.42 0.97 10.34
C LEU A 171 3.54 1.32 9.34
N ALA A 172 4.75 1.61 9.83
CA ALA A 172 5.91 1.87 8.97
C ALA A 172 6.24 0.65 8.10
N ASP A 173 6.19 -0.54 8.68
CA ASP A 173 6.47 -1.79 7.98
C ASP A 173 5.41 -2.11 6.91
N ILE A 174 4.13 -1.92 7.24
CA ILE A 174 3.02 -2.13 6.30
C ILE A 174 3.16 -1.19 5.09
N ALA A 175 3.41 0.10 5.34
CA ALA A 175 3.64 1.09 4.29
C ALA A 175 4.85 0.74 3.43
N ALA A 176 5.98 0.44 4.08
CA ALA A 176 7.22 0.07 3.42
C ALA A 176 7.07 -1.16 2.54
N TYR A 177 6.41 -2.21 3.04
CA TYR A 177 6.32 -3.47 2.33
C TYR A 177 5.42 -3.37 1.11
N ALA A 178 4.33 -2.61 1.18
CA ALA A 178 3.47 -2.36 0.02
C ALA A 178 4.28 -1.82 -1.19
N GLU A 179 5.33 -1.05 -0.92
CA GLU A 179 6.26 -0.53 -1.93
C GLU A 179 7.46 -1.45 -2.22
N ILE A 180 8.25 -1.84 -1.22
CA ILE A 180 9.49 -2.60 -1.41
C ILE A 180 9.20 -4.04 -1.78
N GLY A 181 8.18 -4.65 -1.15
CA GLY A 181 7.76 -6.01 -1.46
C GLY A 181 7.42 -6.18 -2.93
N GLN A 182 6.81 -5.15 -3.55
CA GLN A 182 6.34 -5.25 -4.94
C GLN A 182 7.44 -5.53 -5.96
N VAL A 183 8.69 -5.10 -5.70
CA VAL A 183 9.80 -5.25 -6.64
C VAL A 183 10.54 -6.58 -6.49
N LYS A 184 10.13 -7.42 -5.54
CA LYS A 184 10.73 -8.75 -5.32
C LYS A 184 10.60 -9.65 -6.56
N PRO A 185 11.49 -10.65 -6.69
CA PRO A 185 11.43 -11.62 -7.79
C PRO A 185 10.13 -12.40 -7.90
N ALA A 186 9.45 -12.66 -6.77
CA ALA A 186 8.16 -13.35 -6.76
C ALA A 186 6.98 -12.49 -7.29
N PHE A 187 7.21 -11.18 -7.45
CA PHE A 187 6.25 -10.21 -7.99
C PHE A 187 6.87 -9.57 -9.23
N THR A 188 7.02 -8.25 -9.28
CA THR A 188 7.34 -7.54 -10.52
C THR A 188 8.79 -7.72 -11.00
N ASN A 189 9.71 -8.08 -10.10
CA ASN A 189 11.13 -8.32 -10.38
C ASN A 189 11.86 -7.13 -11.08
N VAL A 190 11.37 -5.90 -10.92
CA VAL A 190 11.91 -4.71 -11.61
C VAL A 190 13.13 -4.09 -10.94
N PHE A 191 13.58 -4.63 -9.80
CA PHE A 191 14.72 -4.12 -9.04
C PHE A 191 15.48 -5.24 -8.34
N ASP A 192 16.81 -5.17 -8.36
CA ASP A 192 17.68 -6.14 -7.70
C ASP A 192 17.85 -5.83 -6.21
N LEU A 193 17.26 -6.68 -5.38
CA LEU A 193 17.33 -6.58 -3.91
C LEU A 193 18.51 -7.36 -3.30
N THR A 194 19.27 -8.13 -4.08
CA THR A 194 20.37 -8.96 -3.57
C THR A 194 21.45 -8.21 -2.77
N PRO A 195 21.73 -6.91 -3.02
CA PRO A 195 22.67 -6.15 -2.19
C PRO A 195 22.19 -5.86 -0.76
N PHE A 196 20.92 -6.12 -0.44
CA PHE A 196 20.27 -5.73 0.83
C PHE A 196 19.75 -6.96 1.60
N PRO A 197 20.64 -7.78 2.18
CA PRO A 197 20.27 -9.06 2.80
C PRO A 197 19.37 -8.90 4.03
N ARG A 198 19.51 -7.84 4.84
CA ARG A 198 18.62 -7.61 5.98
C ARG A 198 17.26 -7.14 5.54
N VAL A 199 17.20 -6.31 4.48
CA VAL A 199 15.92 -5.99 3.83
C VAL A 199 15.26 -7.27 3.32
N CYS A 200 15.99 -8.16 2.66
CA CYS A 200 15.45 -9.45 2.21
C CYS A 200 14.93 -10.31 3.36
N ALA A 201 15.64 -10.35 4.50
CA ALA A 201 15.19 -11.06 5.69
C ALA A 201 13.92 -10.43 6.29
N TRP A 202 13.83 -9.10 6.34
CA TRP A 202 12.63 -8.38 6.77
C TRP A 202 11.45 -8.64 5.82
N LEU A 203 11.67 -8.59 4.51
CA LEU A 203 10.65 -8.94 3.51
C LEU A 203 10.15 -10.38 3.71
N LYS A 204 11.03 -11.31 4.07
CA LYS A 204 10.64 -12.69 4.35
C LYS A 204 9.81 -12.80 5.63
N ARG A 205 10.15 -12.05 6.68
CA ARG A 205 9.33 -12.00 7.92
C ARG A 205 7.93 -11.43 7.64
N MET A 206 7.85 -10.38 6.83
CA MET A 206 6.58 -9.73 6.49
C MET A 206 5.61 -10.65 5.71
N GLU A 207 6.10 -11.67 5.01
CA GLU A 207 5.25 -12.69 4.38
C GLU A 207 4.41 -13.49 5.40
N ALA A 208 4.87 -13.58 6.65
CA ALA A 208 4.16 -14.30 7.71
C ALA A 208 3.10 -13.44 8.42
N VAL A 209 2.96 -12.15 8.07
CA VAL A 209 1.96 -11.27 8.67
C VAL A 209 0.60 -11.56 8.02
N ASP A 210 -0.41 -11.81 8.86
CA ASP A 210 -1.78 -12.10 8.42
C ASP A 210 -2.29 -11.09 7.38
N GLY A 211 -2.95 -11.60 6.35
CA GLY A 211 -3.46 -10.79 5.24
C GLY A 211 -2.43 -10.46 4.14
N HIS A 212 -1.14 -10.79 4.33
CA HIS A 212 -0.09 -10.55 3.33
C HIS A 212 -0.48 -11.07 1.93
N ASP A 213 -0.75 -12.37 1.82
CA ASP A 213 -1.02 -12.99 0.51
C ASP A 213 -2.30 -12.44 -0.13
N VAL A 214 -3.31 -12.15 0.69
CA VAL A 214 -4.59 -11.61 0.22
C VAL A 214 -4.38 -10.27 -0.47
N VAL A 215 -3.70 -9.31 0.18
CA VAL A 215 -3.50 -7.98 -0.42
C VAL A 215 -2.48 -7.98 -1.55
N HIS A 216 -1.57 -8.97 -1.59
CA HIS A 216 -0.55 -9.10 -2.65
C HIS A 216 -0.98 -10.00 -3.82
N THR A 217 -2.17 -10.62 -3.76
CA THR A 217 -2.80 -11.33 -4.89
C THR A 217 -2.61 -10.63 -6.25
N PRO A 218 -2.88 -9.32 -6.43
CA PRO A 218 -2.77 -8.72 -7.76
C PRO A 218 -1.33 -8.67 -8.28
N LEU A 219 -0.32 -8.74 -7.41
CA LEU A 219 1.08 -8.85 -7.82
C LEU A 219 1.49 -10.29 -8.10
N SER A 220 1.02 -11.24 -7.29
CA SER A 220 1.24 -12.68 -7.54
C SER A 220 0.66 -13.12 -8.87
N GLU A 221 -0.55 -12.63 -9.20
CA GLU A 221 -1.23 -12.91 -10.47
C GLU A 221 -0.56 -12.22 -11.66
N LEU A 222 0.03 -11.05 -11.45
CA LEU A 222 0.75 -10.34 -12.51
C LEU A 222 2.12 -10.97 -12.80
N GLY A 223 2.84 -11.37 -11.74
CA GLY A 223 4.16 -11.98 -11.83
C GLY A 223 5.26 -11.01 -12.30
N ASP A 224 6.33 -11.60 -12.83
CA ASP A 224 7.53 -10.90 -13.31
C ASP A 224 7.21 -10.08 -14.58
N ILE A 225 7.44 -8.76 -14.49
CA ILE A 225 7.24 -7.80 -15.59
C ILE A 225 8.54 -7.08 -15.95
N SER A 226 9.69 -7.57 -15.48
CA SER A 226 11.00 -6.98 -15.70
C SER A 226 11.36 -6.96 -17.19
N LYS A 227 11.05 -8.07 -17.90
CA LYS A 227 11.35 -8.27 -19.32
C LYS A 227 10.21 -7.80 -20.22
N GLU A 228 8.99 -8.22 -19.93
CA GLU A 228 7.82 -7.96 -20.77
C GLU A 228 6.77 -7.18 -19.98
N ALA A 229 6.18 -6.18 -20.64
CA ALA A 229 5.07 -5.44 -20.06
C ALA A 229 3.80 -6.30 -20.09
N PRO A 230 3.00 -6.33 -19.01
CA PRO A 230 1.77 -7.09 -18.99
C PRO A 230 0.72 -6.51 -19.93
N THR A 231 -0.19 -7.35 -20.40
CA THR A 231 -1.36 -6.88 -21.16
C THR A 231 -2.36 -6.19 -20.23
N MET A 232 -3.19 -5.30 -20.79
CA MET A 232 -4.30 -4.70 -20.02
C MET A 232 -5.27 -5.75 -19.46
N GLU A 233 -5.44 -6.86 -20.18
CA GLU A 233 -6.26 -7.99 -19.73
C GLU A 233 -5.63 -8.69 -18.51
N ALA A 234 -4.32 -8.92 -18.51
CA ALA A 234 -3.61 -9.49 -17.36
C ALA A 234 -3.76 -8.61 -16.10
N ILE A 235 -3.58 -7.30 -16.23
CA ILE A 235 -3.77 -6.34 -15.12
C ILE A 235 -5.22 -6.37 -14.61
N LYS A 236 -6.20 -6.42 -15.52
CA LYS A 236 -7.62 -6.50 -15.16
C LYS A 236 -7.93 -7.80 -14.42
N ASN A 237 -7.44 -8.93 -14.92
CA ASN A 237 -7.65 -10.24 -14.32
C ASN A 237 -7.02 -10.32 -12.92
N ALA A 238 -5.80 -9.80 -12.75
CA ALA A 238 -5.14 -9.71 -11.45
C ALA A 238 -5.97 -8.91 -10.42
N ASN A 239 -6.57 -7.78 -10.82
CA ASN A 239 -7.47 -7.03 -9.95
C ASN A 239 -8.75 -7.80 -9.61
N VAL A 240 -9.33 -8.55 -10.56
CA VAL A 240 -10.52 -9.38 -10.33
C VAL A 240 -10.22 -10.49 -9.32
N MET A 241 -9.07 -11.16 -9.46
CA MET A 241 -8.63 -12.20 -8.52
C MET A 241 -8.39 -11.63 -7.13
N ALA A 242 -7.74 -10.46 -7.04
CA ALA A 242 -7.56 -9.76 -5.78
C ALA A 242 -8.89 -9.41 -5.09
N LEU A 243 -9.89 -8.93 -5.83
CA LEU A 243 -11.21 -8.64 -5.27
C LEU A 243 -11.88 -9.89 -4.68
N LYS A 244 -11.74 -11.05 -5.35
CA LYS A 244 -12.26 -12.32 -4.83
C LYS A 244 -11.55 -12.73 -3.55
N ALA A 245 -10.22 -12.64 -3.52
CA ALA A 245 -9.42 -12.96 -2.34
C ALA A 245 -9.77 -12.06 -1.14
N ILE A 246 -9.89 -10.75 -1.38
CA ILE A 246 -10.29 -9.76 -0.37
C ILE A 246 -11.67 -10.09 0.20
N LYS A 247 -12.67 -10.35 -0.65
CA LYS A 247 -14.03 -10.73 -0.19
C LYS A 247 -14.02 -12.03 0.62
N ALA A 248 -13.26 -13.03 0.18
CA ALA A 248 -13.14 -14.31 0.89
C ALA A 248 -12.50 -14.14 2.27
N SER A 249 -11.49 -13.26 2.39
CA SER A 249 -10.80 -13.01 3.67
C SER A 249 -11.67 -12.36 4.74
N GLN A 250 -12.74 -11.67 4.34
CA GLN A 250 -13.67 -10.97 5.24
C GLN A 250 -14.86 -11.84 5.68
N SER A 251 -14.99 -13.07 5.14
CA SER A 251 -16.09 -13.98 5.44
C SER A 251 -15.77 -15.01 6.54
N ASN A 252 -14.53 -14.98 7.06
CA ASN A 252 -13.99 -15.89 8.08
C ASN A 252 -13.61 -15.12 9.35
#